data_AF-A0A1J6I7T9-F1
#
_entry.id   AF-A0A1J6I7T9-F1
#
_cell.length_a   1.000
_cell.length_b   1.000
_cell.length_c   1.000
_cell.angle_alpha   90.00
_cell.angle_beta   90.00
_cell.angle_gamma   90.00
#
_symmetry.space_group_name_H-M   'P 1'
#
loop_
_entity.id
_entity.type
_entity.pdbx_description
1 polymer ?
#
loop_
_entity_poly.entity_id
_entity_poly.type
_entity_poly.pdbx_seq_one_letter_code
_entity_poly.pdbx_strand_id
1 'polypeptide(L)'
;MSRAMNSLLVQRMFQAPKCYLGLLPRSDVEGYEDAELEMKITCGFEMMYQLRKKQGIRGNGGSTWEVFKQSLERSGYFEGLLQGSKEYKRLMQNAEEYYKKSSLHARERLLAKSSDILSAPVRRIDEILGNPESADDFKDQELPPSDDDSWLYDGEDELNAALQERQKEMELYNSKRKQKSKEQDGPNNGSDNFDLKDISKSMQALVTKVASYEGAEGSGDTGSDVDIEEESSSDMEFDESEDENDIAGLSDDDDEEGAAFMHSYSGSLNEELRAAH
;
A
#
# COMPACT_ATOMS: atom_id res chain seq x y z
N MET A 1 -13.86 -2.48 -5.75
CA MET A 1 -13.36 -3.44 -4.74
C MET A 1 -12.49 -4.47 -5.46
N SER A 2 -11.47 -5.03 -4.81
CA SER A 2 -10.73 -6.15 -5.40
C SER A 2 -11.54 -7.45 -5.29
N ARG A 3 -11.26 -8.42 -6.17
CA ARG A 3 -11.87 -9.76 -6.18
C ARG A 3 -11.77 -10.46 -4.83
N ALA A 4 -10.59 -10.43 -4.22
CA ALA A 4 -10.35 -11.02 -2.91
C ALA A 4 -11.13 -10.33 -1.79
N MET A 5 -11.33 -9.01 -1.88
CA MET A 5 -12.13 -8.30 -0.88
C MET A 5 -13.61 -8.64 -1.01
N ASN A 6 -14.12 -8.78 -2.24
CA ASN A 6 -15.49 -9.22 -2.45
C ASN A 6 -15.70 -10.67 -1.99
N SER A 7 -14.79 -11.59 -2.30
CA SER A 7 -14.92 -12.98 -1.85
C SER A 7 -14.96 -13.09 -0.33
N LEU A 8 -14.13 -12.32 0.37
CA LEU A 8 -14.14 -12.27 1.83
C LEU A 8 -15.47 -11.73 2.38
N LEU A 9 -16.05 -10.72 1.73
CA LEU A 9 -17.32 -10.14 2.15
C LEU A 9 -18.49 -11.13 1.97
N VAL A 10 -18.52 -11.85 0.85
CA VAL A 10 -19.51 -12.88 0.54
C VAL A 10 -19.39 -14.06 1.52
N GLN A 11 -18.19 -14.61 1.69
CA GLN A 11 -17.97 -15.84 2.47
C GLN A 11 -18.04 -15.64 3.98
N ARG A 12 -17.77 -14.43 4.49
CA ARG A 12 -17.73 -14.19 5.93
C ARG A 12 -19.13 -14.21 6.52
N MET A 13 -19.31 -15.05 7.54
CA MET A 13 -20.53 -15.04 8.34
C MET A 13 -20.72 -13.70 9.05
N PHE A 14 -21.93 -13.16 8.96
CA PHE A 14 -22.27 -11.87 9.53
C PHE A 14 -23.46 -11.98 10.47
N GLN A 15 -23.36 -11.33 11.62
CA GLN A 15 -24.47 -11.09 12.52
C GLN A 15 -24.76 -9.60 12.55
N ALA A 16 -25.93 -9.21 12.04
CA ALA A 16 -26.37 -7.83 12.10
C ALA A 16 -26.51 -7.38 13.57
N PRO A 17 -26.10 -6.15 13.90
CA PRO A 17 -26.42 -5.54 15.19
C PRO A 17 -27.94 -5.56 15.46
N LYS A 18 -28.32 -5.76 16.72
CA LYS A 18 -29.73 -5.95 17.15
C LYS A 18 -30.68 -4.79 16.81
N CYS A 19 -30.13 -3.61 16.48
CA CYS A 19 -30.89 -2.42 16.10
C CYS A 19 -31.42 -2.49 14.66
N TYR A 20 -30.85 -3.35 13.82
CA TYR A 20 -31.43 -3.69 12.53
C TYR A 20 -32.50 -4.75 12.76
N LEU A 21 -33.68 -4.58 12.13
CA LEU A 21 -34.69 -5.63 12.09
C LEU A 21 -34.01 -6.88 11.51
N GLY A 22 -34.03 -7.97 12.28
CA GLY A 22 -33.26 -9.17 11.94
C GLY A 22 -33.62 -9.68 10.55
N LEU A 23 -32.59 -9.99 9.74
CA LEU A 23 -32.78 -10.71 8.50
C LEU A 23 -33.58 -11.99 8.79
N LEU A 24 -34.60 -12.25 7.97
CA LEU A 24 -35.38 -13.49 8.05
C LEU A 24 -34.44 -14.71 7.94
N PRO A 25 -34.75 -15.85 8.55
CA PRO A 25 -33.87 -17.02 8.52
C PRO A 25 -33.47 -17.43 7.10
N ARG A 26 -32.21 -17.85 6.92
CA ARG A 26 -31.58 -18.30 5.66
C ARG A 26 -32.39 -19.30 4.82
N SER A 27 -33.36 -19.96 5.44
CA SER A 27 -34.18 -21.01 4.81
C SER A 27 -35.39 -20.50 4.03
N ASP A 28 -35.76 -19.22 4.09
CA ASP A 28 -37.11 -18.77 3.69
C ASP A 28 -37.19 -17.71 2.58
N VAL A 29 -36.07 -17.19 2.05
CA VAL A 29 -36.11 -16.02 1.14
C VAL A 29 -35.19 -16.18 -0.07
N GLU A 30 -35.79 -16.21 -1.26
CA GLU A 30 -35.09 -15.96 -2.53
C GLU A 30 -34.46 -14.57 -2.47
N GLY A 31 -33.13 -14.46 -2.62
CA GLY A 31 -32.39 -13.22 -2.39
C GLY A 31 -31.87 -13.00 -0.96
N TYR A 32 -31.88 -14.03 -0.09
CA TYR A 32 -31.30 -13.92 1.26
C TYR A 32 -29.80 -13.55 1.23
N GLU A 33 -29.01 -14.13 0.33
CA GLU A 33 -27.57 -13.83 0.23
C GLU A 33 -27.34 -12.37 -0.19
N ASP A 34 -28.16 -11.85 -1.10
CA ASP A 34 -28.13 -10.44 -1.53
C ASP A 34 -28.50 -9.52 -0.36
N ALA A 35 -29.59 -9.81 0.35
CA ALA A 35 -30.01 -9.04 1.53
C ALA A 35 -28.98 -9.09 2.68
N GLU A 36 -28.31 -10.24 2.88
CA GLU A 36 -27.22 -10.36 3.84
C GLU A 36 -26.01 -9.50 3.42
N LEU A 37 -25.65 -9.53 2.14
CA LEU A 37 -24.57 -8.73 1.59
C LEU A 37 -24.86 -7.23 1.72
N GLU A 38 -26.07 -6.78 1.37
CA GLU A 38 -26.50 -5.39 1.54
C GLU A 38 -26.47 -4.95 3.00
N MET A 39 -26.86 -5.82 3.93
CA MET A 39 -26.78 -5.52 5.36
C MET A 39 -25.33 -5.40 5.83
N LYS A 40 -24.43 -6.29 5.39
CA LYS A 40 -22.98 -6.19 5.67
C LYS A 40 -22.41 -4.86 5.19
N ILE A 41 -22.75 -4.46 3.97
CA ILE A 41 -22.31 -3.21 3.35
C ILE A 41 -22.84 -2.02 4.14
N THR A 42 -24.14 -1.99 4.42
CA THR A 42 -24.81 -0.93 5.21
C THR A 42 -24.15 -0.74 6.58
N CYS A 43 -23.94 -1.84 7.31
CA CYS A 43 -23.27 -1.80 8.61
C CYS A 43 -21.81 -1.30 8.49
N GLY A 44 -21.10 -1.74 7.45
CA GLY A 44 -19.76 -1.25 7.12
C GLY A 44 -19.71 0.27 6.93
N PHE A 45 -20.64 0.80 6.15
CA PHE A 45 -20.79 2.25 5.94
C PHE A 45 -21.12 2.99 7.23
N GLU A 46 -22.02 2.48 8.05
CA GLU A 46 -22.35 3.10 9.34
C GLU A 46 -21.10 3.16 10.24
N MET A 47 -20.34 2.07 10.35
CA MET A 47 -19.11 2.05 11.14
C MET A 47 -18.10 3.10 10.66
N MET A 48 -17.88 3.18 9.35
CA MET A 48 -16.97 4.18 8.76
C MET A 48 -17.47 5.61 9.00
N TYR A 49 -18.77 5.85 8.84
CA TYR A 49 -19.39 7.15 9.08
C TYR A 49 -19.24 7.58 10.54
N GLN A 50 -19.56 6.71 11.49
CA GLN A 50 -19.46 7.01 12.92
C GLN A 50 -18.01 7.24 13.35
N LEU A 51 -17.06 6.46 12.83
CA LEU A 51 -15.63 6.65 13.08
C LEU A 51 -15.17 8.03 12.60
N ARG A 52 -15.50 8.39 11.36
CA ARG A 52 -15.11 9.68 10.75
C ARG A 52 -15.79 10.87 11.42
N LYS A 53 -17.06 10.73 11.81
CA LYS A 53 -17.79 11.73 12.59
C LYS A 53 -17.11 12.01 13.93
N LYS A 54 -16.65 10.96 14.64
CA LYS A 54 -15.89 11.12 15.90
C LYS A 54 -14.54 11.79 15.68
N GLN A 55 -13.81 11.44 14.62
CA GLN A 55 -12.51 12.05 14.30
C GLN A 55 -12.62 13.55 14.01
N GLY A 56 -13.64 13.98 13.24
CA GLY A 56 -13.91 15.39 12.99
C GLY A 56 -14.23 16.21 14.25
N ILE A 57 -14.82 15.57 15.27
CA ILE A 57 -15.12 16.20 16.57
C ILE A 57 -13.88 16.26 17.48
N ARG A 58 -12.98 15.28 17.38
CA ARG A 58 -11.82 15.12 18.29
C ARG A 58 -10.56 15.87 17.84
N GLY A 59 -10.51 16.34 16.59
CA GLY A 59 -9.34 16.95 15.95
C GLY A 59 -9.09 18.44 16.22
N ASN A 60 -9.60 19.02 17.31
CA ASN A 60 -9.31 20.42 17.65
C ASN A 60 -8.23 20.54 18.72
N GLY A 61 -7.05 19.97 18.45
CA GLY A 61 -5.82 20.52 19.03
C GLY A 61 -5.75 21.97 18.54
N GLY A 62 -5.61 22.93 19.46
CA GLY A 62 -5.76 24.37 19.16
C GLY A 62 -5.02 24.79 17.89
N SER A 63 -5.57 25.79 17.18
CA SER A 63 -5.04 26.24 15.88
C SER A 63 -3.53 26.45 15.96
N THR A 64 -2.82 26.18 14.87
CA THR A 64 -1.36 26.33 14.81
C THR A 64 -0.93 27.77 15.13
N TRP A 65 -1.81 28.74 14.86
CA TRP A 65 -1.69 30.14 15.30
C TRP A 65 -1.64 30.30 16.82
N GLU A 66 -2.47 29.57 17.57
CA GLU A 66 -2.50 29.64 19.04
C GLU A 66 -1.19 29.14 19.64
N VAL A 67 -0.64 28.06 19.09
CA VAL A 67 0.67 27.52 19.49
C VAL A 67 1.78 28.54 19.20
N PHE A 68 1.77 29.14 18.00
CA PHE A 68 2.72 30.18 17.62
C PHE A 68 2.62 31.42 18.53
N LYS A 69 1.40 31.87 18.81
CA LYS A 69 1.14 33.00 19.71
C LYS A 69 1.65 32.71 21.13
N GLN A 70 1.38 31.54 21.68
CA GLN A 70 1.91 31.14 22.98
C GLN A 70 3.44 31.09 22.98
N SER A 71 4.07 30.68 21.87
CA SER A 71 5.53 30.72 21.73
C SER A 71 6.08 32.15 21.82
N LEU A 72 5.43 33.12 21.17
CA LEU A 72 5.78 34.55 21.25
C LEU A 72 5.59 35.13 22.66
N GLU A 73 4.53 34.72 23.35
CA GLU A 73 4.30 35.12 24.73
C GLU A 73 5.37 34.56 25.67
N ARG A 74 5.77 33.30 25.50
CA ARG A 74 6.86 32.67 26.27
C ARG A 74 8.23 33.27 25.98
N SER A 75 8.48 33.74 24.75
CA SER A 75 9.75 34.36 24.38
C SER A 75 9.87 35.83 24.80
N GLY A 76 8.86 36.39 25.46
CA GLY A 76 8.87 37.78 25.92
C GLY A 76 8.62 38.80 24.81
N TYR A 77 8.11 38.38 23.64
CA TYR A 77 7.88 39.28 22.49
C TYR A 77 6.91 40.44 22.81
N PHE A 78 6.05 40.27 23.81
CA PHE A 78 5.10 41.28 24.30
C PHE A 78 5.43 41.80 25.71
N GLU A 79 6.63 41.52 26.22
CA GLU A 79 7.00 41.86 27.60
C GLU A 79 6.95 43.38 27.86
N GLY A 80 6.40 43.76 29.01
CA GLY A 80 6.24 45.18 29.39
C GLY A 80 5.15 45.95 28.64
N LEU A 81 4.43 45.32 27.70
CA LEU A 81 3.33 45.94 26.96
C LEU A 81 1.98 45.52 27.53
N LEU A 82 1.14 46.51 27.84
CA LEU A 82 -0.24 46.24 28.22
C LEU A 82 -1.03 45.71 27.01
N GLN A 83 -1.79 44.63 27.24
CA GLN A 83 -2.68 44.05 26.24
C GLN A 83 -3.66 45.11 25.74
N GLY A 84 -3.71 45.31 24.42
CA GLY A 84 -4.58 46.30 23.79
C GLY A 84 -3.99 47.70 23.62
N SER A 85 -2.78 47.97 24.13
CA SER A 85 -2.02 49.17 23.80
C SER A 85 -1.76 49.28 22.29
N LYS A 86 -1.51 50.50 21.79
CA LYS A 86 -1.25 50.74 20.37
C LYS A 86 -0.05 49.93 19.86
N GLU A 87 1.00 49.83 20.66
CA GLU A 87 2.20 49.06 20.33
C GLU A 87 1.96 47.55 20.40
N TYR A 88 1.24 47.06 21.41
CA TYR A 88 0.86 45.63 21.48
C TYR A 88 0.07 45.21 20.23
N LYS A 89 -0.92 46.02 19.81
CA LYS A 89 -1.71 45.76 18.60
C LYS A 89 -0.84 45.75 17.34
N ARG A 90 0.10 46.68 17.23
CA ARG A 90 1.04 46.75 16.10
C ARG A 90 1.94 45.51 16.03
N LEU A 91 2.50 45.08 17.15
CA LEU A 91 3.34 43.87 17.20
C LEU A 91 2.53 42.60 16.93
N MET A 92 1.29 42.52 17.40
CA MET A 92 0.39 41.41 17.13
C MET A 92 0.07 41.30 15.64
N GLN A 93 -0.24 42.41 14.97
CA GLN A 93 -0.47 42.44 13.52
C GLN A 93 0.77 42.02 12.73
N ASN A 94 1.95 42.50 13.11
CA ASN A 94 3.19 42.08 12.46
C ASN A 94 3.46 40.58 12.64
N ALA A 95 3.25 40.05 13.84
CA ALA A 95 3.37 38.61 14.12
C ALA A 95 2.38 37.78 13.30
N GLU A 96 1.14 38.25 13.15
CA GLU A 96 0.11 37.61 12.32
C GLU A 96 0.49 37.62 10.84
N GLU A 97 1.02 38.74 10.33
CA GLU A 97 1.52 38.82 8.95
C GLU A 97 2.73 37.91 8.72
N TYR A 98 3.65 37.83 9.68
CA TYR A 98 4.78 36.91 9.63
C TYR A 98 4.30 35.46 9.60
N TYR A 99 3.36 35.12 10.49
CA TYR A 99 2.74 33.80 10.53
C TYR A 99 2.12 33.44 9.18
N LYS A 100 1.30 34.33 8.60
CA LYS A 100 0.66 34.12 7.29
C LYS A 100 1.64 33.86 6.15
N LYS A 101 2.85 34.42 6.23
CA LYS A 101 3.94 34.22 5.25
C LYS A 101 4.79 32.99 5.55
N SER A 102 4.70 32.43 6.76
CA SER A 102 5.47 31.27 7.18
C SER A 102 4.98 29.96 6.56
N SER A 103 5.87 28.98 6.48
CA SER A 103 5.54 27.62 6.04
C SER A 103 4.53 26.93 6.97
N LEU A 104 4.44 27.32 8.24
CA LEU A 104 3.47 26.77 9.19
C LEU A 104 2.04 27.08 8.78
N HIS A 105 1.77 28.32 8.34
CA HIS A 105 0.45 28.71 7.85
C HIS A 105 0.10 28.03 6.52
N ALA A 106 1.10 27.83 5.65
CA ALA A 106 0.90 27.05 4.43
C ALA A 106 0.54 25.58 4.76
N ARG A 107 1.22 24.98 5.73
CA ARG A 107 0.94 23.62 6.21
C ARG A 107 -0.44 23.51 6.88
N GLU A 108 -0.80 24.45 7.76
CA GLU A 108 -2.12 24.51 8.38
C GLU A 108 -3.22 24.64 7.32
N ARG A 109 -3.03 25.49 6.30
CA ARG A 109 -3.97 25.62 5.18
C ARG A 109 -4.11 24.32 4.38
N LEU A 110 -3.02 23.60 4.13
CA LEU A 110 -3.06 22.31 3.44
C LEU A 110 -3.78 21.26 4.28
N LEU A 111 -3.50 21.19 5.58
CA LEU A 111 -4.18 20.30 6.52
C LEU A 111 -5.68 20.62 6.60
N ALA A 112 -6.05 21.88 6.74
CA ALA A 112 -7.45 22.31 6.73
C ALA A 112 -8.16 21.91 5.43
N LYS A 113 -7.53 22.13 4.27
CA LYS A 113 -8.08 21.70 2.98
C LYS A 113 -8.23 20.19 2.89
N SER A 114 -7.27 19.42 3.40
CA SER A 114 -7.38 17.95 3.44
C SER A 114 -8.49 17.50 4.38
N SER A 115 -8.64 18.14 5.54
CA SER A 115 -9.72 17.89 6.49
C SER A 115 -11.09 18.19 5.88
N ASP A 116 -11.23 19.30 5.15
CA ASP A 116 -12.46 19.65 4.42
C ASP A 116 -12.80 18.59 3.37
N ILE A 117 -11.81 18.13 2.59
CA ILE A 117 -12.01 17.07 1.59
C ILE A 117 -12.41 15.76 2.28
N LEU A 118 -11.78 15.41 3.40
CA LEU A 118 -12.04 14.18 4.14
C LEU A 118 -13.35 14.21 4.94
N SER A 119 -13.84 15.38 5.31
CA SER A 119 -15.12 15.58 6.03
C SER A 119 -16.30 15.79 5.10
N ALA A 120 -16.08 16.16 3.83
CA ALA A 120 -17.13 16.35 2.84
C ALA A 120 -18.10 15.15 2.70
N PRO A 121 -17.64 13.88 2.66
CA PRO A 121 -18.54 12.73 2.62
C PRO A 121 -19.42 12.61 3.87
N VAL A 122 -18.87 12.89 5.06
CA VAL A 122 -19.63 12.84 6.32
C VAL A 122 -20.74 13.88 6.31
N ARG A 123 -20.43 15.12 5.90
CA ARG A 123 -21.42 16.20 5.79
C ARG A 123 -22.52 15.86 4.76
N ARG A 124 -22.15 15.23 3.65
CA ARG A 124 -23.12 14.79 2.64
C ARG A 124 -24.05 13.71 3.20
N ILE A 125 -23.53 12.78 4.00
CA ILE A 125 -24.34 11.76 4.67
C ILE A 125 -25.27 12.43 5.70
N ASP A 126 -24.79 13.39 6.49
CA ASP A 126 -25.63 14.15 7.43
C ASP A 126 -26.78 14.89 6.72
N GLU A 127 -26.52 15.48 5.55
CA GLU A 127 -27.52 16.14 4.72
C GLU A 127 -28.58 15.14 4.23
N ILE A 128 -28.16 13.96 3.75
CA ILE A 128 -29.08 12.91 3.29
C ILE A 128 -29.96 12.42 4.44
N LEU A 129 -29.35 12.06 5.58
CA LEU A 129 -30.06 11.56 6.76
C LEU A 129 -30.97 12.61 7.42
N GLY A 130 -30.76 13.90 7.12
CA GLY A 130 -31.62 14.99 7.58
C GLY A 130 -32.92 15.14 6.79
N ASN A 131 -33.03 14.52 5.62
CA ASN A 131 -34.24 14.55 4.81
C ASN A 131 -35.23 13.46 5.27
N PRO A 132 -36.54 13.75 5.32
CA PRO A 132 -37.54 12.73 5.62
C PRO A 132 -37.65 11.77 4.44
N GLU A 133 -37.30 10.50 4.65
CA GLU A 133 -37.47 9.43 3.65
C GLU A 133 -38.72 8.58 4.00
N SER A 134 -39.51 8.24 2.99
CA SER A 134 -40.64 7.32 3.11
C SER A 134 -40.30 5.98 2.45
N ALA A 135 -40.70 4.87 3.06
CA ALA A 135 -40.59 3.56 2.42
C ALA A 135 -41.38 3.47 1.10
N ASP A 136 -42.38 4.35 0.90
CA ASP A 136 -43.14 4.45 -0.35
C ASP A 136 -42.28 4.98 -1.52
N ASP A 137 -41.23 5.76 -1.24
CA ASP A 137 -40.35 6.33 -2.26
C ASP A 137 -39.55 5.25 -3.03
N PHE A 138 -39.50 4.03 -2.49
CA PHE A 138 -38.74 2.89 -3.04
C PHE A 138 -39.63 1.79 -3.67
N LYS A 139 -40.97 1.92 -3.62
CA LYS A 139 -41.89 0.85 -4.07
C LYS A 139 -42.01 0.71 -5.58
N ASP A 140 -41.73 1.76 -6.33
CA ASP A 140 -41.92 1.81 -7.79
C ASP A 140 -40.62 1.51 -8.56
N GLN A 141 -39.57 1.04 -7.88
CA GLN A 141 -38.27 0.77 -8.47
C GLN A 141 -38.12 -0.72 -8.78
N GLU A 142 -38.37 -1.13 -10.04
CA GLU A 142 -37.92 -2.44 -10.51
C GLU A 142 -36.39 -2.45 -10.51
N LEU A 143 -35.80 -3.23 -9.60
CA LEU A 143 -34.36 -3.41 -9.54
C LEU A 143 -33.91 -4.24 -10.75
N PRO A 144 -32.74 -3.93 -11.34
CA PRO A 144 -32.12 -4.82 -12.30
C PRO A 144 -31.85 -6.18 -11.63
N PRO A 145 -31.74 -7.26 -12.42
CA PRO A 145 -31.31 -8.55 -11.88
C PRO A 145 -29.93 -8.42 -11.23
N SER A 146 -29.67 -9.29 -10.26
CA SER A 146 -28.36 -9.36 -9.60
C SER A 146 -27.25 -9.63 -10.62
N ASP A 147 -26.09 -9.02 -10.40
CA ASP A 147 -24.92 -9.21 -11.24
C ASP A 147 -24.40 -10.65 -11.10
N ASP A 148 -23.74 -11.14 -12.15
CA ASP A 148 -23.14 -12.48 -12.15
C ASP A 148 -21.83 -12.49 -11.35
N ASP A 149 -21.70 -13.43 -10.41
CA ASP A 149 -20.52 -13.64 -9.55
C ASP A 149 -19.49 -14.62 -10.15
N SER A 150 -19.67 -15.08 -11.40
CA SER A 150 -18.73 -16.02 -12.05
C SER A 150 -17.28 -15.52 -12.05
N TRP A 151 -17.08 -14.20 -12.21
CA TRP A 151 -15.76 -13.55 -12.12
C TRP A 151 -15.05 -13.77 -10.76
N LEU A 152 -15.78 -14.16 -9.71
CA LEU A 152 -15.22 -14.47 -8.40
C LEU A 152 -14.57 -15.86 -8.36
N TYR A 153 -15.01 -16.79 -9.19
CA TYR A 153 -14.60 -18.21 -9.15
C TYR A 153 -13.75 -18.66 -10.35
N ASP A 154 -13.80 -17.96 -11.49
CA ASP A 154 -13.10 -18.36 -12.74
C ASP A 154 -11.56 -18.22 -12.72
N GLY A 155 -10.96 -17.92 -11.57
CA GLY A 155 -9.55 -17.56 -11.46
C GLY A 155 -8.63 -18.78 -11.49
N GLU A 156 -9.15 -19.94 -11.04
CA GLU A 156 -8.47 -21.22 -11.19
C GLU A 156 -8.31 -21.59 -12.66
N ASP A 157 -9.35 -21.36 -13.47
CA ASP A 157 -9.32 -21.66 -14.89
C ASP A 157 -8.40 -20.73 -15.66
N GLU A 158 -8.42 -19.42 -15.36
CA GLU A 158 -7.47 -18.45 -15.91
C GLU A 158 -6.01 -18.82 -15.57
N LEU A 159 -5.76 -19.19 -14.31
CA LEU A 159 -4.45 -19.63 -13.86
C LEU A 159 -4.02 -20.91 -14.58
N ASN A 160 -4.90 -21.91 -14.67
CA ASN A 160 -4.63 -23.17 -15.35
C ASN A 160 -4.34 -22.96 -16.84
N ALA A 161 -5.09 -22.08 -17.51
CA ALA A 161 -4.85 -21.72 -18.91
C ALA A 161 -3.46 -21.10 -19.10
N ALA A 162 -3.08 -20.14 -18.26
CA ALA A 162 -1.76 -19.50 -18.29
C ALA A 162 -0.62 -20.49 -17.99
N LEU A 163 -0.82 -21.42 -17.04
CA LEU A 163 0.15 -22.48 -16.74
C LEU A 163 0.36 -23.40 -17.95
N GLN A 164 -0.72 -23.82 -18.61
CA GLN A 164 -0.66 -24.67 -19.79
C GLN A 164 -0.02 -23.97 -21.00
N GLU A 165 -0.30 -22.68 -21.19
CA GLU A 165 0.33 -21.89 -22.26
C GLU A 165 1.86 -21.84 -22.09
N ARG A 166 2.34 -21.53 -20.89
CA ARG A 166 3.78 -21.52 -20.58
C ARG A 166 4.42 -22.90 -20.77
N GLN A 167 3.71 -23.95 -20.37
CA GLN A 167 4.18 -25.33 -20.57
C GLN A 167 4.36 -25.64 -22.07
N LYS A 168 3.37 -25.28 -22.90
CA LYS A 168 3.44 -25.44 -24.36
C LYS A 168 4.60 -24.63 -24.96
N GLU A 169 4.81 -23.40 -24.49
CA GLU A 169 5.94 -22.56 -24.91
C GLU A 169 7.29 -23.23 -24.61
N MET A 170 7.43 -23.78 -23.40
CA MET A 170 8.64 -24.49 -22.99
C MET A 170 8.89 -25.76 -23.81
N GLU A 171 7.83 -26.51 -24.13
CA GLU A 171 7.92 -27.71 -24.98
C GLU A 171 8.33 -27.36 -26.41
N LEU A 172 7.80 -26.27 -26.97
CA LEU A 172 8.19 -25.75 -28.28
C LEU A 172 9.66 -25.33 -28.28
N TYR A 173 10.11 -24.61 -27.26
CA TYR A 173 11.50 -24.19 -27.11
C TYR A 173 12.45 -25.40 -27.01
N ASN A 174 12.12 -26.38 -26.17
CA ASN A 174 12.91 -27.61 -26.00
C ASN A 174 12.95 -28.45 -27.29
N SER A 175 11.85 -28.51 -28.03
CA SER A 175 11.79 -29.23 -29.31
C SER A 175 12.68 -28.57 -30.36
N LYS A 176 12.67 -27.24 -30.46
CA LYS A 176 13.58 -26.47 -31.33
C LYS A 176 15.05 -26.70 -30.95
N ARG A 177 15.36 -26.74 -29.65
CA ARG A 177 16.73 -27.00 -29.16
C ARG A 177 17.20 -28.41 -29.49
N LYS A 178 16.36 -29.43 -29.28
CA LYS A 178 16.65 -30.83 -29.64
C LYS A 178 16.82 -31.04 -31.14
N GLN A 179 16.06 -30.33 -31.98
CA GLN A 179 16.23 -30.38 -33.44
C GLN A 179 17.55 -29.73 -33.87
N LYS A 180 17.91 -28.57 -33.29
CA LYS A 180 19.20 -27.90 -33.54
C LYS A 180 20.41 -28.74 -33.13
N SER A 181 20.27 -29.59 -32.11
CA SER A 181 21.31 -30.56 -31.69
C SER A 181 21.41 -31.81 -32.57
N LYS A 182 20.40 -32.13 -33.40
CA LYS A 182 20.40 -33.31 -34.29
C LYS A 182 20.89 -33.01 -35.71
N GLU A 183 21.05 -31.74 -36.09
CA GLU A 183 21.61 -31.34 -37.39
C GLU A 183 23.14 -31.18 -37.38
N GLN A 184 23.79 -31.31 -36.21
CA GLN A 184 25.24 -31.44 -36.08
C GLN A 184 25.64 -32.91 -35.84
N ASP A 185 25.35 -33.79 -36.79
CA ASP A 185 26.03 -35.09 -36.89
C ASP A 185 26.09 -35.50 -38.38
N GLY A 186 27.12 -35.00 -39.08
CA GLY A 186 27.47 -35.38 -40.45
C GLY A 186 28.80 -34.73 -40.89
N PRO A 187 29.71 -35.45 -41.56
CA PRO A 187 31.13 -35.46 -41.22
C PRO A 187 31.99 -34.50 -42.06
N ASN A 188 33.01 -33.86 -41.44
CA ASN A 188 34.43 -33.90 -41.85
C ASN A 188 35.28 -32.83 -41.12
N ASN A 189 36.41 -33.29 -40.55
CA ASN A 189 37.66 -32.59 -40.20
C ASN A 189 37.65 -31.35 -39.27
N GLY A 190 38.00 -31.60 -38.01
CA GLY A 190 38.47 -30.61 -37.05
C GLY A 190 38.45 -31.21 -35.66
N SER A 191 39.54 -31.87 -35.26
CA SER A 191 39.70 -32.48 -33.95
C SER A 191 39.71 -31.43 -32.84
N ASP A 192 38.56 -31.20 -32.20
CA ASP A 192 38.52 -30.70 -30.83
C ASP A 192 37.52 -31.57 -30.06
N ASN A 193 38.10 -32.61 -29.48
CA ASN A 193 37.43 -33.56 -28.61
C ASN A 193 37.10 -32.83 -27.30
N PHE A 194 35.97 -32.11 -27.26
CA PHE A 194 35.46 -31.52 -26.02
C PHE A 194 34.97 -32.64 -25.11
N ASP A 195 35.90 -33.21 -24.35
CA ASP A 195 35.58 -34.20 -23.33
C ASP A 195 34.76 -33.53 -22.22
N LEU A 196 33.50 -33.94 -22.06
CA LEU A 196 32.63 -33.49 -20.96
C LEU A 196 33.32 -33.68 -19.59
N LYS A 197 34.21 -34.67 -19.52
CA LYS A 197 35.02 -34.94 -18.33
C LYS A 197 36.01 -33.82 -18.05
N ASP A 198 36.54 -33.16 -19.08
CA ASP A 198 37.44 -32.02 -18.93
C ASP A 198 36.70 -30.73 -18.56
N ILE A 199 35.47 -30.55 -19.05
CA ILE A 199 34.58 -29.48 -18.57
C ILE A 199 34.23 -29.70 -17.09
N SER A 200 33.89 -30.93 -16.70
CA SER A 200 33.58 -31.25 -15.30
C SER A 200 34.80 -31.09 -14.40
N LYS A 201 36.01 -31.46 -14.86
CA LYS A 201 37.26 -31.20 -14.13
C LYS A 201 37.55 -29.71 -14.03
N SER A 202 37.31 -28.93 -15.08
CA SER A 202 37.46 -27.47 -15.07
C SER A 202 36.51 -26.80 -14.07
N MET A 203 35.23 -27.19 -14.07
CA MET A 203 34.27 -26.71 -13.06
C MET A 203 34.67 -27.12 -11.64
N GLN A 204 35.13 -28.36 -11.43
CA GLN A 204 35.65 -28.77 -10.12
C GLN A 204 36.92 -28.00 -9.72
N ALA A 205 37.83 -27.74 -10.66
CA ALA A 205 39.04 -26.97 -10.42
C ALA A 205 38.72 -25.50 -10.09
N LEU A 206 37.72 -24.91 -10.74
CA LEU A 206 37.21 -23.57 -10.41
C LEU A 206 36.57 -23.54 -9.03
N VAL A 207 35.69 -24.49 -8.71
CA VAL A 207 35.06 -24.57 -7.38
C VAL A 207 36.12 -24.77 -6.30
N THR A 208 37.13 -25.61 -6.54
CA THR A 208 38.24 -25.82 -5.59
C THR A 208 39.12 -24.59 -5.47
N LYS A 209 39.38 -23.84 -6.56
CA LYS A 209 40.18 -22.61 -6.54
C LYS A 209 39.45 -21.46 -5.85
N VAL A 210 38.14 -21.34 -6.04
CA VAL A 210 37.29 -20.36 -5.35
C VAL A 210 37.07 -20.75 -3.88
N ALA A 211 36.97 -22.05 -3.57
CA ALA A 211 36.88 -22.53 -2.19
C ALA A 211 38.23 -22.51 -1.45
N SER A 212 39.35 -22.57 -2.17
CA SER A 212 40.70 -22.40 -1.61
C SER A 212 41.03 -20.94 -1.30
N TYR A 213 40.20 -19.99 -1.75
CA TYR A 213 40.18 -18.64 -1.17
C TYR A 213 39.43 -18.71 0.16
N GLU A 214 40.05 -19.38 1.13
CA GLU A 214 39.73 -19.26 2.53
C GLU A 214 40.27 -17.90 2.99
N GLY A 215 39.42 -17.12 3.64
CA GLY A 215 39.56 -15.68 3.85
C GLY A 215 40.97 -15.24 4.28
N ALA A 216 41.48 -14.23 3.57
CA ALA A 216 42.58 -13.41 4.05
C ALA A 216 42.06 -12.52 5.18
N GLU A 217 41.89 -13.12 6.36
CA GLU A 217 41.98 -12.37 7.61
C GLU A 217 43.46 -12.01 7.79
N GLY A 218 43.82 -10.78 7.40
CA GLY A 218 45.20 -10.34 7.34
C GLY A 218 45.34 -8.84 7.53
N SER A 219 45.44 -8.47 8.81
CA SER A 219 46.09 -7.28 9.38
C SER A 219 46.80 -6.29 8.44
N GLY A 220 46.44 -5.02 8.56
CA GLY A 220 47.36 -3.90 8.83
C GLY A 220 48.55 -3.65 7.88
N ASP A 221 48.37 -2.60 7.09
CA ASP A 221 49.31 -1.48 6.87
C ASP A 221 50.35 -1.51 5.72
N THR A 222 50.47 -0.32 5.12
CA THR A 222 51.50 0.27 4.24
C THR A 222 51.75 -0.25 2.80
N GLY A 223 51.14 0.47 1.85
CA GLY A 223 51.76 1.21 0.71
C GLY A 223 52.89 0.62 -0.15
N SER A 224 52.64 0.55 -1.47
CA SER A 224 53.46 1.21 -2.52
C SER A 224 52.90 0.96 -3.93
N ASP A 225 53.00 1.99 -4.78
CA ASP A 225 52.55 2.14 -6.16
C ASP A 225 52.92 1.02 -7.15
N VAL A 226 52.03 0.75 -8.11
CA VAL A 226 52.40 0.30 -9.46
C VAL A 226 51.39 0.83 -10.50
N ASP A 227 51.86 1.71 -11.39
CA ASP A 227 51.18 2.20 -12.59
C ASP A 227 51.05 1.10 -13.65
N ILE A 228 49.85 0.91 -14.22
CA ILE A 228 49.65 0.28 -15.54
C ILE A 228 48.54 1.04 -16.28
N GLU A 229 48.95 1.83 -17.28
CA GLU A 229 48.10 2.32 -18.36
C GLU A 229 47.90 1.21 -19.39
N GLU A 230 46.66 0.94 -19.82
CA GLU A 230 46.32 0.94 -21.24
C GLU A 230 44.80 0.91 -21.46
N GLU A 231 44.43 1.78 -22.40
CA GLU A 231 43.13 2.17 -22.90
C GLU A 231 42.46 1.06 -23.74
N SER A 232 41.16 0.81 -23.52
CA SER A 232 40.31 0.22 -24.55
C SER A 232 38.91 0.79 -24.49
N SER A 233 38.65 1.62 -25.50
CA SER A 233 37.40 2.30 -25.83
C SER A 233 36.28 1.31 -26.19
N SER A 234 35.11 1.47 -25.57
CA SER A 234 33.85 1.35 -26.30
C SER A 234 32.75 2.20 -25.66
N ASP A 235 32.37 3.20 -26.44
CA ASP A 235 31.28 4.14 -26.38
C ASP A 235 29.90 3.47 -26.15
N MET A 236 29.24 3.80 -25.03
CA MET A 236 27.79 3.64 -24.83
C MET A 236 27.30 4.85 -24.05
N GLU A 237 26.93 5.91 -24.79
CA GLU A 237 26.14 7.03 -24.28
C GLU A 237 24.82 6.49 -23.72
N PHE A 238 24.70 6.43 -22.39
CA PHE A 238 23.46 6.15 -21.68
C PHE A 238 22.91 7.48 -21.15
N ASP A 239 21.81 7.90 -21.76
CA ASP A 239 21.11 9.16 -21.54
C ASP A 239 20.56 9.26 -20.11
N GLU A 240 20.82 10.41 -19.50
CA GLU A 240 20.58 10.78 -18.11
C GLU A 240 19.23 11.49 -18.05
N SER A 241 18.20 10.80 -17.53
CA SER A 241 16.99 11.47 -17.06
C SER A 241 16.86 11.28 -15.56
N GLU A 242 17.12 12.38 -14.85
CA GLU A 242 16.89 12.59 -13.44
C GLU A 242 15.39 12.53 -13.15
N ASP A 243 14.96 11.65 -12.24
CA ASP A 243 13.78 11.84 -11.40
C ASP A 243 13.70 10.71 -10.36
N GLU A 244 14.57 10.76 -9.35
CA GLU A 244 14.31 10.04 -8.09
C GLU A 244 14.39 11.01 -6.90
N ASN A 245 13.21 11.26 -6.38
CA ASN A 245 12.91 12.08 -5.23
C ASN A 245 13.22 11.26 -3.97
N ASP A 246 14.44 11.37 -3.45
CA ASP A 246 14.84 10.85 -2.14
C ASP A 246 14.13 11.64 -1.03
N ILE A 247 12.96 11.15 -0.59
CA ILE A 247 12.42 11.48 0.73
C ILE A 247 12.65 10.31 1.68
N ALA A 248 13.85 10.29 2.24
CA ALA A 248 14.17 9.51 3.42
C ALA A 248 13.40 10.04 4.64
N GLY A 249 12.75 9.12 5.35
CA GLY A 249 12.60 9.16 6.81
C GLY A 249 11.51 10.09 7.37
N LEU A 250 10.28 9.60 7.45
CA LEU A 250 9.42 9.92 8.58
C LEU A 250 9.28 8.68 9.44
N SER A 251 9.96 8.74 10.58
CA SER A 251 9.86 7.82 11.71
C SER A 251 8.45 7.75 12.27
N ASP A 252 8.09 6.56 12.71
CA ASP A 252 6.96 6.24 13.56
C ASP A 252 6.86 7.16 14.78
N ASP A 253 5.65 7.67 15.04
CA ASP A 253 5.18 8.08 16.36
C ASP A 253 3.71 7.61 16.52
N ASP A 254 3.57 6.40 17.06
CA ASP A 254 2.52 5.86 17.94
C ASP A 254 1.03 6.19 17.68
N ASP A 255 0.39 5.41 16.80
CA ASP A 255 -1.06 5.11 16.85
C ASP A 255 -1.30 3.69 17.43
N GLU A 256 -0.90 3.48 18.68
CA GLU A 256 -0.96 2.18 19.38
C GLU A 256 -2.40 1.62 19.51
N GLU A 257 -3.42 2.49 19.54
CA GLU A 257 -4.82 2.08 19.78
C GLU A 257 -5.54 1.58 18.51
N GLY A 258 -5.19 2.13 17.34
CA GLY A 258 -5.73 1.68 16.04
C GLY A 258 -5.07 0.38 15.56
N ALA A 259 -3.76 0.26 15.80
CA ALA A 259 -3.02 -0.96 15.54
C ALA A 259 -3.50 -2.11 16.45
N ALA A 260 -3.80 -1.84 17.73
CA ALA A 260 -4.30 -2.85 18.66
C ALA A 260 -5.62 -3.52 18.19
N PHE A 261 -6.56 -2.76 17.62
CA PHE A 261 -7.82 -3.33 17.14
C PHE A 261 -7.63 -4.21 15.89
N MET A 262 -6.82 -3.76 14.92
CA MET A 262 -6.52 -4.54 13.70
C MET A 262 -5.63 -5.77 14.02
N HIS A 263 -4.71 -5.66 14.98
CA HIS A 263 -3.94 -6.79 15.50
C HIS A 263 -4.80 -7.78 16.30
N SER A 264 -5.79 -7.30 17.07
CA SER A 264 -6.76 -8.17 17.75
C SER A 264 -7.65 -8.90 16.74
N TYR A 265 -8.05 -8.25 15.65
CA TYR A 265 -8.88 -8.86 14.61
C TYR A 265 -8.11 -9.93 13.82
N SER A 266 -6.87 -9.63 13.43
CA SER A 266 -5.98 -10.59 12.75
C SER A 266 -5.52 -11.73 13.66
N GLY A 267 -5.26 -11.46 14.94
CA GLY A 267 -4.91 -12.47 15.94
C GLY A 267 -6.05 -13.47 16.18
N SER A 268 -7.27 -12.96 16.37
CA SER A 268 -8.47 -13.81 16.54
C SER A 268 -8.74 -14.66 15.29
N LEU A 269 -8.53 -14.10 14.09
CA LEU A 269 -8.69 -14.82 12.82
C LEU A 269 -7.67 -15.96 12.68
N ASN A 270 -6.41 -15.72 13.06
CA ASN A 270 -5.35 -16.72 12.98
C ASN A 270 -5.54 -17.84 14.01
N GLU A 271 -6.08 -17.55 15.19
CA GLU A 271 -6.38 -18.54 16.22
C GLU A 271 -7.55 -19.45 15.81
N GLU A 272 -8.58 -18.89 15.16
CA GLU A 272 -9.74 -19.64 14.65
C GLU A 272 -9.37 -20.54 13.46
N LEU A 273 -8.50 -20.07 12.56
CA LEU A 273 -7.92 -20.87 11.47
C LEU A 273 -7.04 -22.03 11.99
N ARG A 274 -6.36 -21.83 13.12
CA ARG A 274 -5.50 -22.86 13.73
C ARG A 274 -6.28 -23.92 14.51
N ALA A 275 -7.49 -23.58 14.96
CA ALA A 275 -8.40 -24.50 15.64
C ALA A 275 -9.24 -25.36 14.68
N ALA A 276 -9.27 -25.01 13.38
CA ALA A 276 -10.01 -25.72 12.34
C ALA A 276 -9.23 -26.88 11.69
N HIS A 277 -8.10 -27.30 12.28
CA HIS A 277 -7.23 -28.36 11.78
C HIS A 277 -6.87 -29.38 12.87
#